data_AF-A0AAD4VU98-F1
#
_entry.id   AF-A0AAD4VU98-F1
#
_cell.length_a   1.000
_cell.length_b   1.000
_cell.length_c   1.000
_cell.angle_alpha   90.00
_cell.angle_beta   90.00
_cell.angle_gamma   90.00
#
_symmetry.space_group_name_H-M   'P 1'
#
loop_
_entity.id
_entity.type
_entity.pdbx_description
1 polymer ?
#
loop_
_entity_poly.entity_id
_entity_poly.type
_entity_poly.pdbx_seq_one_letter_code
_entity_poly.pdbx_strand_id
1 'polypeptide(L)'
;MVCHEEQLGVGRVGGEDLPLVHPDPVVLELNRMHNLLTEKSRELGIAQGEIKALRACEVLKDKAVEELINEVQKLDEKHRVTESLLEHKNLEIKKLTDDKRDALAAQYAAEATVRRVHANRKDDESPSIESVVAPLEAEIKMHKNEIAALQEDNKALQRLTKSKESALLEAERILRSALERALIVEEVQNHNVELKRQIEICQEENRILEKTNRQKVLEVEKLSQTIQELEEAILAGGAAANAIRDYKRQIEELHEEKRSLERELARVKVSANRVATVIANEWKDENDKVMPVKQWLEERRLMQADMQRLREKLAISDRTAKAEAQLKEKLKLRLKTLEEGLKHVSSFNPHLCVSPKAEKSSNFLGFLKSNGGLGKRSTSQPRASTIARSSPVQQPNSDNEAGNAAGQLKRSNSLRKKYGSGELMLKKSLWASRSKVVDIGEKENTEMKATNDTNKNDDRMVATEIEAQAGGNEDSPNKISTSCDNEDMVSGFLYDRLQKEILNLRKHCEAKESDMNAKDQEIKMLMKKVDALSKAMEVESKKMKREAAARDKEAAAAKMDDNKKNRNINSSKRAMKAS
;
A
#
# COMPACT_ATOMS: atom_id res chain seq x y z
N MET A 1 -11.79 -35.65 7.23
CA MET A 1 -13.01 -34.98 7.70
C MET A 1 -13.26 -33.75 6.82
N VAL A 2 -14.32 -33.59 6.01
CA VAL A 2 -15.58 -34.36 5.85
C VAL A 2 -16.35 -34.46 7.18
N CYS A 3 -17.52 -33.88 7.41
CA CYS A 3 -18.77 -33.88 6.62
C CYS A 3 -19.25 -32.45 6.28
N HIS A 4 -20.14 -32.16 5.32
CA HIS A 4 -21.43 -32.77 4.92
C HIS A 4 -22.59 -32.53 5.89
N GLU A 5 -23.75 -32.27 5.27
CA GLU A 5 -25.11 -31.99 5.76
C GLU A 5 -25.47 -30.50 5.85
N GLU A 6 -26.32 -29.96 4.95
CA GLU A 6 -27.76 -30.25 4.75
C GLU A 6 -28.64 -29.83 5.93
N GLN A 7 -29.47 -28.79 5.74
CA GLN A 7 -30.93 -28.99 5.69
C GLN A 7 -31.72 -27.74 5.22
N LEU A 8 -32.51 -27.95 4.17
CA LEU A 8 -33.91 -27.52 3.95
C LEU A 8 -34.46 -26.28 4.71
N GLY A 9 -34.92 -25.25 3.97
CA GLY A 9 -35.41 -23.99 4.58
C GLY A 9 -36.41 -23.08 3.82
N VAL A 10 -37.05 -23.55 2.73
CA VAL A 10 -38.32 -23.03 2.13
C VAL A 10 -38.50 -21.49 1.88
N GLY A 11 -38.60 -21.09 0.59
CA GLY A 11 -39.80 -20.34 0.13
C GLY A 11 -39.68 -19.01 -0.65
N ARG A 12 -40.10 -19.06 -1.95
CA ARG A 12 -40.72 -17.97 -2.79
C ARG A 12 -39.87 -16.71 -3.12
N VAL A 13 -40.07 -15.98 -4.24
CA VAL A 13 -40.90 -16.14 -5.46
C VAL A 13 -40.20 -15.41 -6.64
N GLY A 14 -40.40 -15.89 -7.87
CA GLY A 14 -40.14 -15.15 -9.13
C GLY A 14 -38.72 -15.30 -9.72
N GLY A 15 -38.51 -15.49 -11.03
CA GLY A 15 -39.44 -15.81 -12.12
C GLY A 15 -39.32 -14.88 -13.33
N GLU A 16 -38.74 -15.37 -14.43
CA GLU A 16 -38.95 -14.93 -15.82
C GLU A 16 -38.18 -15.88 -16.76
N ASP A 17 -38.82 -16.34 -17.84
CA ASP A 17 -38.22 -17.31 -18.79
C ASP A 17 -37.32 -16.64 -19.83
N LEU A 18 -36.11 -17.17 -20.03
CA LEU A 18 -35.27 -16.90 -21.20
C LEU A 18 -34.61 -18.20 -21.69
N PRO A 19 -34.34 -18.31 -23.01
CA PRO A 19 -34.20 -19.60 -23.66
C PRO A 19 -32.93 -20.36 -23.26
N LEU A 20 -33.07 -21.69 -23.12
CA LEU A 20 -31.96 -22.62 -22.95
C LEU A 20 -31.11 -22.64 -24.23
N VAL A 21 -30.09 -21.78 -24.28
CA VAL A 21 -28.90 -22.03 -25.07
C VAL A 21 -28.22 -23.24 -24.43
N HIS A 22 -28.47 -24.42 -24.99
CA HIS A 22 -27.85 -25.66 -24.54
C HIS A 22 -26.33 -25.47 -24.59
N PRO A 23 -25.59 -25.57 -23.47
CA PRO A 23 -24.15 -25.38 -23.51
C PRO A 23 -23.53 -26.46 -24.40
N ASP A 24 -22.59 -26.08 -25.25
CA ASP A 24 -21.84 -26.99 -26.11
C ASP A 24 -21.23 -28.11 -25.23
N PRO A 25 -21.54 -29.40 -25.49
CA PRO A 25 -20.97 -30.52 -24.73
C PRO A 25 -19.44 -30.50 -24.69
N VAL A 26 -18.78 -29.99 -25.73
CA VAL A 26 -17.31 -29.82 -25.76
C VAL A 26 -16.84 -28.79 -24.74
N VAL A 27 -17.58 -27.67 -24.59
CA VAL A 27 -17.28 -26.63 -23.60
C VAL A 27 -17.56 -27.10 -22.18
N LEU A 28 -18.61 -27.92 -21.97
CA LEU A 28 -18.86 -28.55 -20.67
C LEU A 28 -17.74 -29.52 -20.28
N GLU A 29 -17.30 -30.39 -21.20
CA GLU A 29 -16.23 -31.35 -20.91
C GLU A 29 -14.86 -30.65 -20.74
N LEU A 30 -14.57 -29.60 -21.50
CA LEU A 30 -13.39 -28.76 -21.29
C LEU A 30 -13.38 -28.10 -19.91
N ASN A 31 -14.52 -27.55 -19.46
CA ASN A 31 -14.64 -27.00 -18.10
C ASN A 31 -14.51 -28.09 -17.03
N ARG A 32 -15.10 -29.28 -17.24
CA ARG A 32 -14.94 -30.44 -16.35
C ARG A 32 -13.47 -30.86 -16.23
N MET A 33 -12.76 -30.96 -17.35
CA MET A 33 -11.34 -31.34 -17.38
C MET A 33 -10.43 -30.25 -16.82
N HIS A 34 -10.77 -28.96 -16.99
CA HIS A 34 -10.05 -27.85 -16.35
C HIS A 34 -10.23 -27.84 -14.82
N ASN A 35 -11.45 -28.08 -14.33
CA ASN A 35 -11.74 -28.25 -12.91
C ASN A 35 -10.99 -29.46 -12.33
N LEU A 36 -10.96 -30.59 -13.05
CA LEU A 36 -10.20 -31.77 -12.66
C LEU A 36 -8.68 -31.48 -12.61
N LEU A 37 -8.15 -30.74 -13.58
CA LEU A 37 -6.72 -30.38 -13.63
C LEU A 37 -6.32 -29.43 -12.49
N THR A 38 -7.17 -28.43 -12.18
CA THR A 38 -6.93 -27.49 -11.07
C THR A 38 -7.06 -28.19 -9.71
N GLU A 39 -8.00 -29.12 -9.55
CA GLU A 39 -8.09 -29.97 -8.36
C GLU A 39 -6.86 -30.89 -8.21
N LYS A 40 -6.42 -31.58 -9.27
CA LYS A 40 -5.21 -32.42 -9.21
C LYS A 40 -3.94 -31.58 -8.96
N SER A 41 -3.91 -30.33 -9.41
CA SER A 41 -2.84 -29.37 -9.08
C SER A 41 -2.86 -28.97 -7.60
N ARG A 42 -4.06 -28.79 -7.01
CA ARG A 42 -4.26 -28.54 -5.57
C ARG A 42 -3.84 -29.75 -4.72
N GLU A 43 -4.25 -30.96 -5.10
CA GLU A 43 -3.82 -32.21 -4.44
C GLU A 43 -2.31 -32.39 -4.49
N LEU A 44 -1.68 -32.17 -5.66
CA LEU A 44 -0.23 -32.23 -5.81
C LEU A 44 0.49 -31.23 -4.88
N GLY A 45 -0.05 -30.01 -4.73
CA GLY A 45 0.47 -29.02 -3.79
C GLY A 45 0.38 -29.47 -2.33
N ILE A 46 -0.72 -30.13 -1.93
CA ILE A 46 -0.89 -30.70 -0.58
C ILE A 46 0.12 -31.83 -0.35
N ALA A 47 0.22 -32.78 -1.28
CA ALA A 47 1.17 -33.89 -1.20
C ALA A 47 2.64 -33.40 -1.17
N GLN A 48 2.99 -32.36 -1.91
CA GLN A 48 4.32 -31.73 -1.82
C GLN A 48 4.56 -31.04 -0.47
N GLY A 49 3.52 -30.50 0.17
CA GLY A 49 3.60 -29.98 1.54
C GLY A 49 3.84 -31.09 2.56
N GLU A 50 3.09 -32.18 2.45
CA GLU A 50 3.24 -33.38 3.29
C GLU A 50 4.63 -34.02 3.14
N ILE A 51 5.13 -34.21 1.91
CA ILE A 51 6.49 -34.72 1.66
C ILE A 51 7.57 -33.82 2.29
N LYS A 52 7.39 -32.50 2.30
CA LYS A 52 8.31 -31.57 2.99
C LYS A 52 8.26 -31.72 4.51
N ALA A 53 7.06 -31.85 5.08
CA ALA A 53 6.87 -32.08 6.51
C ALA A 53 7.44 -33.43 6.97
N LEU A 54 7.22 -34.49 6.19
CA LEU A 54 7.77 -35.82 6.45
C LEU A 54 9.30 -35.81 6.41
N ARG A 55 9.94 -35.18 5.41
CA ARG A 55 11.40 -35.03 5.35
C ARG A 55 11.98 -34.22 6.52
N ALA A 56 11.27 -33.19 6.99
CA ALA A 56 11.68 -32.45 8.18
C ALA A 56 11.59 -33.31 9.46
N CYS A 57 10.58 -34.18 9.56
CA CYS A 57 10.44 -35.15 10.63
C CYS A 57 11.49 -36.27 10.56
N GLU A 58 11.85 -36.71 9.35
CA GLU A 58 12.91 -37.69 9.07
C GLU A 58 14.27 -37.19 9.57
N VAL A 59 14.68 -35.97 9.20
CA VAL A 59 15.94 -35.34 9.68
C VAL A 59 15.99 -35.20 11.22
N LEU A 60 14.84 -34.96 11.88
CA LEU A 60 14.79 -34.93 13.34
C LEU A 60 14.93 -36.32 13.99
N LYS A 61 14.41 -37.37 13.32
CA LYS A 61 14.62 -38.77 13.75
C LYS A 61 16.06 -39.20 13.54
N ASP A 62 16.67 -38.87 12.40
CA ASP A 62 18.07 -39.17 12.12
C ASP A 62 18.99 -38.57 13.18
N LYS A 63 18.75 -37.31 13.57
CA LYS A 63 19.48 -36.65 14.68
C LYS A 63 19.29 -37.36 16.02
N ALA A 64 18.06 -37.78 16.35
CA ALA A 64 17.80 -38.52 17.59
C ALA A 64 18.45 -39.93 17.59
N VAL A 65 18.50 -40.60 16.42
CA VAL A 65 19.21 -41.87 16.25
C VAL A 65 20.72 -41.68 16.42
N GLU A 66 21.30 -40.63 15.83
CA GLU A 66 22.72 -40.29 16.01
C GLU A 66 23.05 -39.99 17.48
N GLU A 67 22.22 -39.21 18.18
CA GLU A 67 22.38 -38.93 19.61
C GLU A 67 22.33 -40.22 20.47
N LEU A 68 21.45 -41.16 20.15
CA LEU A 68 21.37 -42.48 20.81
C LEU A 68 22.58 -43.36 20.48
N ILE A 69 23.04 -43.40 19.23
CA ILE A 69 24.26 -44.14 18.83
C ILE A 69 25.47 -43.65 19.63
N ASN A 70 25.61 -42.33 19.79
CA ASN A 70 26.70 -41.73 20.54
C ASN A 70 26.66 -42.08 22.05
N GLU A 71 25.47 -42.17 22.69
CA GLU A 71 25.41 -42.61 24.09
C GLU A 71 25.59 -44.13 24.24
N VAL A 72 25.11 -44.95 23.28
CA VAL A 72 25.40 -46.40 23.25
C VAL A 72 26.91 -46.65 23.17
N GLN A 73 27.64 -45.96 22.29
CA GLN A 73 29.11 -46.07 22.22
C GLN A 73 29.80 -45.66 23.53
N LYS A 74 29.33 -44.59 24.21
CA LYS A 74 29.83 -44.20 25.53
C LYS A 74 29.55 -45.24 26.61
N LEU A 75 28.42 -45.94 26.55
CA LEU A 75 28.09 -47.01 27.50
C LEU A 75 28.89 -48.28 27.24
N ASP A 76 29.10 -48.64 25.98
CA ASP A 76 29.90 -49.80 25.56
C ASP A 76 31.38 -49.64 25.95
N GLU A 77 31.97 -48.45 25.73
CA GLU A 77 33.33 -48.13 26.19
C GLU A 77 33.46 -48.19 27.72
N LYS A 78 32.50 -47.63 28.47
CA LYS A 78 32.45 -47.77 29.94
C LYS A 78 32.39 -49.24 30.35
N HIS A 79 31.58 -50.05 29.66
CA HIS A 79 31.43 -51.48 29.95
C HIS A 79 32.75 -52.24 29.73
N ARG A 80 33.39 -52.06 28.57
CA ARG A 80 34.70 -52.64 28.22
C ARG A 80 35.80 -52.27 29.23
N VAL A 81 35.82 -51.03 29.71
CA VAL A 81 36.75 -50.60 30.77
C VAL A 81 36.44 -51.30 32.10
N THR A 82 35.17 -51.48 32.47
CA THR A 82 34.81 -52.24 33.69
C THR A 82 35.10 -53.73 33.56
N GLU A 83 34.92 -54.33 32.39
CA GLU A 83 35.17 -55.74 32.12
C GLU A 83 36.67 -56.06 32.24
N SER A 84 37.53 -55.30 31.55
CA SER A 84 39.00 -55.46 31.64
C SER A 84 39.54 -55.24 33.08
N LEU A 85 38.93 -54.36 33.87
CA LEU A 85 39.25 -54.19 35.28
C LEU A 85 38.86 -55.42 36.13
N LEU A 86 37.72 -56.04 35.85
CA LEU A 86 37.27 -57.28 36.51
C LEU A 86 38.12 -58.49 36.10
N GLU A 87 38.52 -58.59 34.83
CA GLU A 87 39.50 -59.59 34.38
C GLU A 87 40.83 -59.45 35.12
N HIS A 88 41.37 -58.23 35.19
CA HIS A 88 42.62 -57.96 35.91
C HIS A 88 42.52 -58.34 37.40
N LYS A 89 41.40 -58.01 38.06
CA LYS A 89 41.15 -58.39 39.47
C LYS A 89 41.01 -59.91 39.64
N ASN A 90 40.39 -60.62 38.70
CA ASN A 90 40.35 -62.09 38.71
C ASN A 90 41.73 -62.74 38.53
N LEU A 91 42.61 -62.14 37.73
CA LEU A 91 44.01 -62.60 37.60
C LEU A 91 44.82 -62.35 38.88
N GLU A 92 44.64 -61.19 39.53
CA GLU A 92 45.25 -60.86 40.82
C GLU A 92 44.80 -61.84 41.93
N ILE A 93 43.50 -62.15 42.00
CA ILE A 93 42.93 -63.12 42.96
C ILE A 93 43.52 -64.52 42.75
N LYS A 94 43.66 -64.98 41.50
CA LYS A 94 44.32 -66.27 41.19
C LYS A 94 45.76 -66.27 41.71
N LYS A 95 46.55 -65.26 41.35
CA LYS A 95 47.94 -65.14 41.79
C LYS A 95 48.06 -65.14 43.32
N LEU A 96 47.26 -64.34 44.03
CA LEU A 96 47.26 -64.31 45.50
C LEU A 96 46.85 -65.65 46.14
N THR A 97 46.05 -66.45 45.45
CA THR A 97 45.67 -67.80 45.89
C THR A 97 46.80 -68.81 45.71
N ASP A 98 47.59 -68.67 44.64
CA ASP A 98 48.80 -69.47 44.39
C ASP A 98 49.95 -69.05 45.34
N ASP A 99 50.26 -67.75 45.43
CA ASP A 99 51.25 -67.17 46.37
C ASP A 99 50.97 -67.63 47.82
N LYS A 100 49.69 -67.70 48.23
CA LYS A 100 49.28 -68.21 49.56
C LYS A 100 49.55 -69.70 49.74
N ARG A 101 49.39 -70.51 48.70
CA ARG A 101 49.67 -71.96 48.74
C ARG A 101 51.17 -72.20 48.95
N ASP A 102 51.99 -71.47 48.21
CA ASP A 102 53.45 -71.60 48.26
C ASP A 102 54.01 -71.04 49.57
N ALA A 103 53.44 -69.96 50.11
CA ALA A 103 53.78 -69.45 51.45
C ALA A 103 53.50 -70.48 52.56
N LEU A 104 52.37 -71.21 52.49
CA LEU A 104 52.07 -72.29 53.44
C LEU A 104 53.04 -73.48 53.30
N ALA A 105 53.41 -73.85 52.07
CA ALA A 105 54.42 -74.89 51.83
C ALA A 105 55.81 -74.48 52.38
N ALA A 106 56.21 -73.22 52.16
CA ALA A 106 57.44 -72.66 52.71
C ALA A 106 57.43 -72.59 54.25
N GLN A 107 56.28 -72.28 54.86
CA GLN A 107 56.12 -72.30 56.32
C GLN A 107 56.38 -73.70 56.90
N TYR A 108 55.77 -74.76 56.33
CA TYR A 108 56.04 -76.14 56.77
C TYR A 108 57.51 -76.55 56.57
N ALA A 109 58.14 -76.15 55.46
CA ALA A 109 59.56 -76.42 55.21
C ALA A 109 60.46 -75.70 56.23
N ALA A 110 60.18 -74.43 56.54
CA ALA A 110 60.92 -73.67 57.54
C ALA A 110 60.78 -74.28 58.95
N GLU A 111 59.57 -74.67 59.36
CA GLU A 111 59.33 -75.33 60.65
C GLU A 111 60.10 -76.67 60.76
N ALA A 112 60.25 -77.40 59.66
CA ALA A 112 61.08 -78.61 59.59
C ALA A 112 62.60 -78.34 59.58
N THR A 113 63.07 -77.17 59.16
CA THR A 113 64.48 -76.77 59.34
C THR A 113 64.76 -76.36 60.79
N VAL A 114 63.87 -75.58 61.42
CA VAL A 114 63.99 -75.15 62.83
C VAL A 114 64.09 -76.36 63.76
N ARG A 115 63.22 -77.37 63.59
CA ARG A 115 63.29 -78.63 64.36
C ARG A 115 64.64 -79.37 64.21
N ARG A 116 65.28 -79.31 63.03
CA ARG A 116 66.61 -79.90 62.82
C ARG A 116 67.74 -79.09 63.45
N VAL A 117 67.71 -77.75 63.33
CA VAL A 117 68.74 -76.88 63.91
C VAL A 117 68.75 -76.95 65.44
N HIS A 118 67.57 -77.04 66.09
CA HIS A 118 67.50 -77.22 67.54
C HIS A 118 68.05 -78.57 68.04
N ALA A 119 68.07 -79.62 67.20
CA ALA A 119 68.67 -80.91 67.56
C ALA A 119 70.21 -80.89 67.52
N ASN A 120 70.79 -80.05 66.65
CA ASN A 120 72.24 -80.01 66.42
C ASN A 120 72.99 -78.98 67.31
N ARG A 121 72.30 -78.22 68.16
CA ARG A 121 72.89 -77.14 68.95
C ARG A 121 73.39 -77.62 70.32
N LYS A 122 74.40 -78.49 70.32
CA LYS A 122 75.26 -78.72 71.48
C LYS A 122 76.73 -78.58 71.08
N ASP A 123 77.43 -77.79 71.88
CA ASP A 123 78.86 -77.79 72.15
C ASP A 123 79.82 -77.70 70.95
N ASP A 124 80.44 -76.53 70.76
CA ASP A 124 81.85 -76.39 70.39
C ASP A 124 82.32 -74.93 70.57
N GLU A 125 83.46 -74.72 71.24
CA GLU A 125 84.08 -73.40 71.42
C GLU A 125 85.05 -73.10 70.27
N SER A 126 84.92 -71.94 69.63
CA SER A 126 85.71 -71.53 68.45
C SER A 126 86.76 -70.45 68.81
N PRO A 127 87.86 -70.34 68.05
CA PRO A 127 89.02 -69.51 68.43
C PRO A 127 88.76 -68.01 68.40
N SER A 128 89.60 -67.25 69.12
CA SER A 128 89.51 -65.80 69.39
C SER A 128 88.88 -64.97 68.27
N ILE A 129 87.58 -64.71 68.44
CA ILE A 129 86.67 -64.12 67.45
C ILE A 129 87.06 -62.67 67.09
N GLU A 130 87.64 -61.94 68.05
CA GLU A 130 87.82 -60.49 68.03
C GLU A 130 88.75 -60.01 66.90
N SER A 131 89.78 -60.79 66.55
CA SER A 131 90.71 -60.47 65.45
C SER A 131 90.07 -60.53 64.06
N VAL A 132 89.00 -61.31 63.88
CA VAL A 132 88.24 -61.41 62.62
C VAL A 132 87.05 -60.45 62.64
N VAL A 133 86.51 -60.16 63.83
CA VAL A 133 85.37 -59.26 64.00
C VAL A 133 85.72 -57.79 63.82
N ALA A 134 86.86 -57.29 64.31
CA ALA A 134 87.15 -55.85 64.27
C ALA A 134 87.12 -55.20 62.84
N PRO A 135 87.62 -55.84 61.76
CA PRO A 135 87.45 -55.33 60.39
C PRO A 135 85.99 -55.36 59.94
N LEU A 136 85.25 -56.43 60.26
CA LEU A 136 83.83 -56.57 59.91
C LEU A 136 82.96 -55.55 60.67
N GLU A 137 83.30 -55.19 61.90
CA GLU A 137 82.65 -54.10 62.64
C GLU A 137 82.87 -52.73 61.98
N ALA A 138 84.06 -52.51 61.39
CA ALA A 138 84.35 -51.29 60.63
C ALA A 138 83.53 -51.22 59.33
N GLU A 139 83.39 -52.33 58.58
CA GLU A 139 82.49 -52.41 57.41
C GLU A 139 81.01 -52.25 57.81
N ILE A 140 80.56 -52.92 58.88
CA ILE A 140 79.21 -52.76 59.43
C ILE A 140 78.96 -51.28 59.83
N LYS A 141 79.97 -50.57 60.35
CA LYS A 141 79.87 -49.14 60.69
C LYS A 141 79.85 -48.25 59.44
N MET A 142 80.63 -48.58 58.42
CA MET A 142 80.58 -47.93 57.10
C MET A 142 79.18 -48.06 56.49
N HIS A 143 78.66 -49.28 56.36
CA HIS A 143 77.32 -49.51 55.79
C HIS A 143 76.19 -48.91 56.64
N LYS A 144 76.32 -48.84 57.97
CA LYS A 144 75.37 -48.10 58.82
C LYS A 144 75.34 -46.59 58.49
N ASN A 145 76.49 -45.98 58.20
CA ASN A 145 76.56 -44.57 57.78
C ASN A 145 75.99 -44.38 56.37
N GLU A 146 76.30 -45.29 55.44
CA GLU A 146 75.77 -45.32 54.07
C GLU A 146 74.23 -45.45 54.06
N ILE A 147 73.68 -46.39 54.85
CA ILE A 147 72.24 -46.54 55.06
C ILE A 147 71.63 -45.27 55.65
N ALA A 148 72.30 -44.57 56.57
CA ALA A 148 71.81 -43.32 57.12
C ALA A 148 71.76 -42.19 56.08
N ALA A 149 72.78 -42.08 55.20
CA ALA A 149 72.78 -41.13 54.09
C ALA A 149 71.67 -41.44 53.07
N LEU A 150 71.54 -42.70 52.65
CA LEU A 150 70.47 -43.15 51.74
C LEU A 150 69.07 -42.92 52.35
N GLN A 151 68.90 -43.01 53.67
CA GLN A 151 67.66 -42.65 54.35
C GLN A 151 67.40 -41.14 54.35
N GLU A 152 68.41 -40.28 54.36
CA GLU A 152 68.26 -38.83 54.22
C GLU A 152 67.92 -38.44 52.78
N ASP A 153 68.60 -39.02 51.79
CA ASP A 153 68.30 -38.85 50.36
C ASP A 153 66.88 -39.31 50.02
N ASN A 154 66.43 -40.45 50.55
CA ASN A 154 65.05 -40.91 50.36
C ASN A 154 64.04 -39.92 50.98
N LYS A 155 64.33 -39.35 52.16
CA LYS A 155 63.51 -38.26 52.74
C LYS A 155 63.57 -36.97 51.90
N ALA A 156 64.70 -36.66 51.23
CA ALA A 156 64.83 -35.52 50.33
C ALA A 156 63.99 -35.72 49.05
N LEU A 157 64.08 -36.90 48.44
CA LEU A 157 63.25 -37.31 47.31
C LEU A 157 61.75 -37.26 47.65
N GLN A 158 61.33 -37.77 48.81
CA GLN A 158 59.92 -37.68 49.24
C GLN A 158 59.42 -36.24 49.39
N ARG A 159 60.26 -35.30 49.88
CA ARG A 159 59.92 -33.87 49.93
C ARG A 159 59.81 -33.26 48.53
N LEU A 160 60.73 -33.63 47.63
CA LEU A 160 60.73 -33.16 46.23
C LEU A 160 59.51 -33.69 45.46
N THR A 161 59.12 -34.95 45.65
CA THR A 161 57.92 -35.55 45.06
C THR A 161 56.66 -34.81 45.53
N LYS A 162 56.48 -34.59 46.83
CA LYS A 162 55.35 -33.81 47.38
C LYS A 162 55.30 -32.37 46.87
N SER A 163 56.46 -31.74 46.70
CA SER A 163 56.56 -30.41 46.08
C SER A 163 56.09 -30.43 44.62
N LYS A 164 56.51 -31.43 43.82
CA LYS A 164 56.07 -31.61 42.44
C LYS A 164 54.58 -31.95 42.32
N GLU A 165 54.05 -32.81 43.19
CA GLU A 165 52.61 -33.14 43.27
C GLU A 165 51.78 -31.88 43.54
N SER A 166 52.18 -31.06 44.52
CA SER A 166 51.47 -29.81 44.81
C SER A 166 51.56 -28.78 43.67
N ALA A 167 52.69 -28.70 42.96
CA ALA A 167 52.83 -27.84 41.78
C ALA A 167 51.99 -28.33 40.58
N LEU A 168 51.86 -29.65 40.39
CA LEU A 168 51.00 -30.23 39.36
C LEU A 168 49.52 -29.96 39.65
N LEU A 169 49.07 -30.09 40.90
CA LEU A 169 47.69 -29.78 41.29
C LEU A 169 47.34 -28.29 41.10
N GLU A 170 48.28 -27.38 41.34
CA GLU A 170 48.07 -25.95 41.05
C GLU A 170 48.06 -25.66 39.54
N ALA A 171 48.95 -26.27 38.76
CA ALA A 171 48.93 -26.16 37.30
C ALA A 171 47.61 -26.71 36.71
N GLU A 172 47.10 -27.81 37.24
CA GLU A 172 45.82 -28.41 36.85
C GLU A 172 44.62 -27.50 37.21
N ARG A 173 44.65 -26.85 38.38
CA ARG A 173 43.67 -25.82 38.78
C ARG A 173 43.68 -24.62 37.81
N ILE A 174 44.85 -24.11 37.47
CA ILE A 174 45.03 -23.02 36.51
C ILE A 174 44.51 -23.41 35.13
N LEU A 175 44.79 -24.64 34.67
CA LEU A 175 44.35 -25.16 33.37
C LEU A 175 42.82 -25.32 33.31
N ARG A 176 42.18 -25.89 34.34
CA ARG A 176 40.71 -25.94 34.43
C ARG A 176 40.08 -24.55 34.33
N SER A 177 40.61 -23.59 35.09
CA SER A 177 40.11 -22.21 35.09
C SER A 177 40.37 -21.47 33.76
N ALA A 178 41.42 -21.85 33.02
CA ALA A 178 41.67 -21.34 31.67
C ALA A 178 40.69 -21.92 30.63
N LEU A 179 40.37 -23.21 30.74
CA LEU A 179 39.38 -23.88 29.90
C LEU A 179 37.98 -23.31 30.11
N GLU A 180 37.57 -23.09 31.36
CA GLU A 180 36.30 -22.44 31.71
C GLU A 180 36.18 -21.04 31.08
N ARG A 181 37.23 -20.21 31.17
CA ARG A 181 37.28 -18.91 30.48
C ARG A 181 37.21 -19.04 28.96
N ALA A 182 37.82 -20.06 28.36
CA ALA A 182 37.77 -20.26 26.92
C ALA A 182 36.35 -20.60 26.43
N LEU A 183 35.62 -21.45 27.15
CA LEU A 183 34.22 -21.78 26.84
C LEU A 183 33.30 -20.54 26.94
N ILE A 184 33.49 -19.70 27.96
CA ILE A 184 32.73 -18.44 28.11
C ILE A 184 33.03 -17.48 26.95
N VAL A 185 34.28 -17.41 26.49
CA VAL A 185 34.65 -16.58 25.32
C VAL A 185 34.01 -17.13 24.03
N GLU A 186 33.98 -18.45 23.85
CA GLU A 186 33.31 -19.09 22.72
C GLU A 186 31.79 -18.83 22.73
N GLU A 187 31.13 -18.97 23.88
CA GLU A 187 29.71 -18.65 24.04
C GLU A 187 29.41 -17.18 23.72
N VAL A 188 30.21 -16.25 24.24
CA VAL A 188 30.05 -14.81 23.96
C VAL A 188 30.35 -14.49 22.49
N GLN A 189 31.28 -15.20 21.85
CA GLN A 189 31.58 -15.06 20.43
C GLN A 189 30.41 -15.56 19.56
N ASN A 190 29.79 -16.69 19.92
CA ASN A 190 28.60 -17.22 19.25
C ASN A 190 27.40 -16.27 19.37
N HIS A 191 27.15 -15.73 20.57
CA HIS A 191 26.15 -14.67 20.77
C HIS A 191 26.44 -13.41 19.93
N ASN A 192 27.71 -13.01 19.79
CA ASN A 192 28.11 -11.88 18.94
C ASN A 192 27.86 -12.14 17.43
N VAL A 193 27.98 -13.38 16.97
CA VAL A 193 27.67 -13.74 15.57
C VAL A 193 26.17 -13.68 15.30
N GLU A 194 25.35 -14.24 16.19
CA GLU A 194 23.89 -14.20 16.04
C GLU A 194 23.33 -12.77 16.21
N LEU A 195 23.87 -11.95 17.11
CA LEU A 195 23.50 -10.52 17.21
C LEU A 195 23.85 -9.73 15.94
N LYS A 196 24.99 -10.00 15.29
CA LYS A 196 25.33 -9.37 13.99
C LYS A 196 24.34 -9.77 12.91
N ARG A 197 24.00 -11.05 12.83
CA ARG A 197 22.99 -11.57 11.89
C ARG A 197 21.60 -10.94 12.12
N GLN A 198 21.19 -10.73 13.37
CA GLN A 198 19.95 -10.04 13.70
C GLN A 198 19.99 -8.56 13.27
N ILE A 199 21.12 -7.88 13.44
CA ILE A 199 21.33 -6.52 12.93
C ILE A 199 21.23 -6.48 11.40
N GLU A 200 21.83 -7.43 10.68
CA GLU A 200 21.73 -7.55 9.22
C GLU A 200 20.29 -7.79 8.75
N ILE A 201 19.53 -8.65 9.43
CA ILE A 201 18.11 -8.89 9.16
C ILE A 201 17.30 -7.60 9.35
N CYS A 202 17.45 -6.92 10.49
CA CYS A 202 16.75 -5.65 10.75
C CYS A 202 17.15 -4.54 9.74
N GLN A 203 18.36 -4.57 9.19
CA GLN A 203 18.77 -3.63 8.13
C GLN A 203 18.06 -3.90 6.80
N GLU A 204 17.94 -5.14 6.33
CA GLU A 204 17.19 -5.42 5.10
C GLU A 204 15.66 -5.29 5.31
N GLU A 205 15.13 -5.61 6.49
CA GLU A 205 13.73 -5.33 6.84
C GLU A 205 13.42 -3.82 6.74
N ASN A 206 14.26 -2.97 7.30
CA ASN A 206 14.14 -1.51 7.13
C ASN A 206 14.27 -1.10 5.66
N ARG A 207 15.22 -1.66 4.91
CA ARG A 207 15.39 -1.42 3.46
C ARG A 207 14.17 -1.83 2.65
N ILE A 208 13.43 -2.88 3.06
CA ILE A 208 12.16 -3.31 2.45
C ILE A 208 11.01 -2.38 2.84
N LEU A 209 10.94 -1.96 4.10
CA LEU A 209 9.96 -0.99 4.59
C LEU A 209 10.12 0.38 3.91
N GLU A 210 11.35 0.86 3.70
CA GLU A 210 11.66 2.10 2.97
C GLU A 210 11.17 2.05 1.51
N LYS A 211 11.51 0.98 0.77
CA LYS A 211 11.01 0.74 -0.60
C LYS A 211 9.47 0.77 -0.63
N THR A 212 8.84 0.08 0.32
CA THR A 212 7.39 -0.03 0.45
C THR A 212 6.73 1.31 0.80
N ASN A 213 7.35 2.10 1.69
CA ASN A 213 6.86 3.41 2.08
C ASN A 213 6.98 4.40 0.91
N ARG A 214 8.12 4.43 0.21
CA ARG A 214 8.32 5.25 -0.99
C ARG A 214 7.28 4.94 -2.07
N GLN A 215 6.94 3.66 -2.28
CA GLN A 215 5.89 3.27 -3.23
C GLN A 215 4.50 3.80 -2.81
N LYS A 216 4.17 3.77 -1.52
CA LYS A 216 2.90 4.33 -1.00
C LYS A 216 2.85 5.86 -1.09
N VAL A 217 3.97 6.55 -0.87
CA VAL A 217 4.05 8.00 -1.08
C VAL A 217 3.76 8.35 -2.54
N LEU A 218 4.36 7.64 -3.50
CA LEU A 218 4.07 7.80 -4.94
C LEU A 218 2.61 7.46 -5.32
N GLU A 219 1.93 6.62 -4.54
CA GLU A 219 0.50 6.31 -4.71
C GLU A 219 -0.38 7.45 -4.16
N VAL A 220 -0.06 7.97 -2.97
CA VAL A 220 -0.73 9.11 -2.36
C VAL A 220 -0.54 10.39 -3.17
N GLU A 221 0.65 10.62 -3.75
CA GLU A 221 0.91 11.74 -4.66
C GLU A 221 0.01 11.69 -5.91
N LYS A 222 -0.18 10.51 -6.51
CA LYS A 222 -1.10 10.32 -7.65
C LYS A 222 -2.57 10.54 -7.27
N LEU A 223 -2.99 10.02 -6.11
CA LEU A 223 -4.35 10.25 -5.62
C LEU A 223 -4.59 11.74 -5.30
N SER A 224 -3.57 12.45 -4.82
CA SER A 224 -3.65 13.89 -4.58
C SER A 224 -3.78 14.67 -5.90
N GLN A 225 -3.07 14.25 -6.95
CA GLN A 225 -3.21 14.82 -8.30
C GLN A 225 -4.63 14.59 -8.86
N THR A 226 -5.18 13.38 -8.75
CA THR A 226 -6.55 13.12 -9.25
C THR A 226 -7.63 13.83 -8.43
N ILE A 227 -7.39 14.10 -7.14
CA ILE A 227 -8.27 14.97 -6.34
C ILE A 227 -8.23 16.40 -6.88
N GLN A 228 -7.05 16.97 -7.14
CA GLN A 228 -6.94 18.32 -7.71
C GLN A 228 -7.61 18.43 -9.10
N GLU A 229 -7.41 17.43 -9.98
CA GLU A 229 -8.08 17.37 -11.29
C GLU A 229 -9.62 17.36 -11.15
N LEU A 230 -10.15 16.67 -10.14
CA LEU A 230 -11.58 16.63 -9.84
C LEU A 230 -12.09 17.94 -9.23
N GLU A 231 -11.31 18.61 -8.37
CA GLU A 231 -11.62 19.93 -7.82
C GLU A 231 -11.69 20.99 -8.93
N GLU A 232 -10.71 21.00 -9.85
CA GLU A 232 -10.72 21.87 -11.03
C GLU A 232 -11.92 21.59 -11.95
N ALA A 233 -12.27 20.31 -12.16
CA ALA A 233 -13.46 19.93 -12.91
C ALA A 233 -14.77 20.34 -12.23
N ILE A 234 -14.85 20.29 -10.89
CA ILE A 234 -16.00 20.76 -10.10
C ILE A 234 -16.14 22.28 -10.21
N LEU A 235 -15.04 23.04 -10.12
CA LEU A 235 -15.03 24.50 -10.30
C LEU A 235 -15.48 24.89 -11.71
N ALA A 236 -14.98 24.21 -12.75
CA ALA A 236 -15.42 24.42 -14.13
C ALA A 236 -16.91 24.06 -14.33
N GLY A 237 -17.37 22.97 -13.71
CA GLY A 237 -18.79 22.59 -13.69
C GLY A 237 -19.68 23.63 -13.00
N GLY A 238 -19.21 24.22 -11.90
CA GLY A 238 -19.87 25.32 -11.20
C GLY A 238 -19.99 26.58 -12.06
N ALA A 239 -18.93 26.95 -12.78
CA ALA A 239 -18.94 28.05 -13.73
C ALA A 239 -19.92 27.81 -14.90
N ALA A 240 -19.95 26.60 -15.46
CA ALA A 240 -20.93 26.23 -16.49
C ALA A 240 -22.37 26.26 -15.96
N ALA A 241 -22.60 25.79 -14.73
CA ALA A 241 -23.91 25.85 -14.08
C ALA A 241 -24.38 27.28 -13.77
N ASN A 242 -23.45 28.21 -13.48
CA ASN A 242 -23.74 29.65 -13.39
C ASN A 242 -24.22 30.18 -14.74
N ALA A 243 -23.44 29.97 -15.81
CA ALA A 243 -23.78 30.43 -17.16
C ALA A 243 -25.15 29.88 -17.63
N ILE A 244 -25.47 28.61 -17.34
CA ILE A 244 -26.79 28.03 -17.63
C ILE A 244 -27.92 28.74 -16.86
N ARG A 245 -27.68 29.18 -15.61
CA ARG A 245 -28.66 29.96 -14.83
C ARG A 245 -28.82 31.39 -15.39
N ASP A 246 -27.74 32.03 -15.83
CA ASP A 246 -27.81 33.35 -16.47
C ASP A 246 -28.54 33.30 -17.82
N TYR A 247 -28.26 32.31 -18.68
CA TYR A 247 -29.00 32.14 -19.94
C TYR A 247 -30.48 31.82 -19.71
N LYS A 248 -30.84 31.06 -18.66
CA LYS A 248 -32.26 30.85 -18.30
C LYS A 248 -32.94 32.15 -17.92
N ARG A 249 -32.31 32.99 -17.09
CA ARG A 249 -32.84 34.32 -16.73
C ARG A 249 -33.04 35.20 -17.97
N GLN A 250 -32.07 35.26 -18.88
CA GLN A 250 -32.20 35.98 -20.16
C GLN A 250 -33.35 35.46 -21.03
N ILE A 251 -33.56 34.14 -21.08
CA ILE A 251 -34.69 33.53 -21.79
C ILE A 251 -36.03 33.91 -21.15
N GLU A 252 -36.10 33.95 -19.81
CA GLU A 252 -37.31 34.35 -19.07
C GLU A 252 -37.64 35.84 -19.24
N GLU A 253 -36.62 36.71 -19.20
CA GLU A 253 -36.69 38.15 -19.52
C GLU A 253 -37.26 38.36 -20.94
N LEU A 254 -36.63 37.74 -21.96
CA LEU A 254 -37.11 37.76 -23.36
C LEU A 254 -38.52 37.19 -23.53
N HIS A 255 -38.96 36.26 -22.67
CA HIS A 255 -40.33 35.73 -22.69
C HIS A 255 -41.36 36.71 -22.09
N GLU A 256 -41.01 37.58 -21.15
CA GLU A 256 -41.90 38.69 -20.74
C GLU A 256 -41.90 39.82 -21.76
N GLU A 257 -40.74 40.18 -22.33
CA GLU A 257 -40.66 41.15 -23.43
C GLU A 257 -41.52 40.71 -24.62
N LYS A 258 -41.38 39.46 -25.07
CA LYS A 258 -42.24 38.87 -26.11
C LYS A 258 -43.72 39.00 -25.75
N ARG A 259 -44.12 38.64 -24.51
CA ARG A 259 -45.51 38.75 -24.07
C ARG A 259 -45.98 40.21 -24.02
N SER A 260 -45.12 41.17 -23.69
CA SER A 260 -45.45 42.60 -23.74
C SER A 260 -45.69 43.09 -25.18
N LEU A 261 -44.80 42.72 -26.10
CA LEU A 261 -44.90 43.02 -27.53
C LEU A 261 -46.10 42.33 -28.18
N GLU A 262 -46.47 41.12 -27.77
CA GLU A 262 -47.70 40.44 -28.22
C GLU A 262 -48.97 41.19 -27.75
N ARG A 263 -49.00 41.66 -26.50
CA ARG A 263 -50.09 42.52 -25.97
C ARG A 263 -50.15 43.87 -26.68
N GLU A 264 -49.02 44.42 -27.14
CA GLU A 264 -48.96 45.67 -27.91
C GLU A 264 -49.37 45.49 -29.36
N LEU A 265 -48.87 44.46 -30.02
CA LEU A 265 -49.30 44.07 -31.37
C LEU A 265 -50.81 43.79 -31.42
N ALA A 266 -51.38 43.19 -30.37
CA ALA A 266 -52.83 43.03 -30.25
C ALA A 266 -53.56 44.39 -30.14
N ARG A 267 -53.09 45.31 -29.28
CA ARG A 267 -53.64 46.68 -29.16
C ARG A 267 -53.54 47.45 -30.48
N VAL A 268 -52.40 47.38 -31.17
CA VAL A 268 -52.16 48.03 -32.47
C VAL A 268 -53.03 47.43 -33.58
N LYS A 269 -53.22 46.10 -33.61
CA LYS A 269 -54.16 45.44 -34.54
C LYS A 269 -55.60 45.93 -34.31
N VAL A 270 -56.03 46.07 -33.06
CA VAL A 270 -57.37 46.61 -32.75
C VAL A 270 -57.50 48.07 -33.18
N SER A 271 -56.49 48.94 -32.95
CA SER A 271 -56.55 50.32 -33.44
C SER A 271 -56.49 50.42 -34.96
N ALA A 272 -55.68 49.60 -35.63
CA ALA A 272 -55.61 49.55 -37.09
C ALA A 272 -56.93 49.09 -37.71
N ASN A 273 -57.58 48.06 -37.14
CA ASN A 273 -58.91 47.61 -37.58
C ASN A 273 -59.98 48.69 -37.37
N ARG A 274 -59.92 49.44 -36.26
CA ARG A 274 -60.81 50.60 -36.03
C ARG A 274 -60.60 51.70 -37.08
N VAL A 275 -59.35 52.08 -37.37
CA VAL A 275 -59.02 53.07 -38.41
C VAL A 275 -59.47 52.58 -39.79
N ALA A 276 -59.23 51.31 -40.13
CA ALA A 276 -59.68 50.72 -41.39
C ALA A 276 -61.22 50.72 -41.51
N THR A 277 -61.95 50.54 -40.40
CA THR A 277 -63.42 50.64 -40.38
C THR A 277 -63.91 52.08 -40.52
N VAL A 278 -63.22 53.06 -39.91
CA VAL A 278 -63.53 54.49 -40.12
C VAL A 278 -63.32 54.87 -41.59
N ILE A 279 -62.17 54.55 -42.18
CA ILE A 279 -61.89 54.81 -43.60
C ILE A 279 -62.91 54.07 -44.50
N ALA A 280 -63.25 52.81 -44.18
CA ALA A 280 -64.28 52.08 -44.95
C ALA A 280 -65.69 52.70 -44.86
N ASN A 281 -65.98 53.49 -43.82
CA ASN A 281 -67.20 54.31 -43.73
C ASN A 281 -67.07 55.65 -44.47
N GLU A 282 -65.90 56.30 -44.47
CA GLU A 282 -65.62 57.51 -45.26
C GLU A 282 -65.72 57.26 -46.77
N TRP A 283 -65.49 56.03 -47.23
CA TRP A 283 -65.62 55.60 -48.62
C TRP A 283 -67.04 55.17 -49.02
N LYS A 284 -68.04 55.45 -48.17
CA LYS A 284 -69.46 55.29 -48.50
C LYS A 284 -70.06 56.57 -49.07
N ASP A 285 -70.83 56.41 -50.12
CA ASP A 285 -71.68 57.44 -50.72
C ASP A 285 -72.89 57.77 -49.81
N GLU A 286 -73.62 58.85 -50.11
CA GLU A 286 -74.80 59.34 -49.37
C GLU A 286 -75.89 58.27 -49.14
N ASN A 287 -75.89 57.21 -49.96
CA ASN A 287 -76.79 56.05 -49.86
C ASN A 287 -76.21 54.86 -49.04
N ASP A 288 -75.23 55.11 -48.16
CA ASP A 288 -74.50 54.14 -47.31
C ASP A 288 -73.81 52.99 -48.09
N LYS A 289 -73.56 53.21 -49.39
CA LYS A 289 -72.91 52.25 -50.30
C LYS A 289 -71.44 52.59 -50.47
N VAL A 290 -70.55 51.67 -50.10
CA VAL A 290 -69.12 51.78 -50.43
C VAL A 290 -68.97 51.93 -51.95
N MET A 291 -68.26 52.96 -52.41
CA MET A 291 -68.05 53.21 -53.84
C MET A 291 -67.49 51.94 -54.51
N PRO A 292 -68.24 51.27 -55.42
CA PRO A 292 -67.80 50.02 -56.01
C PRO A 292 -66.49 50.19 -56.76
N VAL A 293 -65.51 49.32 -56.49
CA VAL A 293 -64.18 49.32 -57.16
C VAL A 293 -64.31 49.33 -58.69
N LYS A 294 -65.38 48.73 -59.23
CA LYS A 294 -65.72 48.80 -60.66
C LYS A 294 -66.00 50.23 -61.14
N GLN A 295 -66.82 51.01 -60.43
CA GLN A 295 -67.13 52.40 -60.80
C GLN A 295 -65.88 53.27 -60.73
N TRP A 296 -65.07 53.14 -59.67
CA TRP A 296 -63.80 53.88 -59.55
C TRP A 296 -62.81 53.55 -60.68
N LEU A 297 -62.73 52.27 -61.11
CA LEU A 297 -61.94 51.87 -62.27
C LEU A 297 -62.51 52.38 -63.60
N GLU A 298 -63.84 52.54 -63.71
CA GLU A 298 -64.52 53.09 -64.88
C GLU A 298 -64.35 54.61 -64.98
N GLU A 299 -64.43 55.36 -63.87
CA GLU A 299 -64.08 56.78 -63.79
C GLU A 299 -62.60 57.03 -64.09
N ARG A 300 -61.70 56.26 -63.48
CA ARG A 300 -60.26 56.34 -63.75
C ARG A 300 -59.94 56.07 -65.23
N ARG A 301 -60.66 55.15 -65.86
CA ARG A 301 -60.58 54.87 -67.31
C ARG A 301 -61.13 56.04 -68.15
N LEU A 302 -62.21 56.68 -67.72
CA LEU A 302 -62.79 57.85 -68.39
C LEU A 302 -61.81 59.03 -68.35
N MET A 303 -61.27 59.38 -67.17
CA MET A 303 -60.25 60.42 -67.02
C MET A 303 -59.00 60.13 -67.88
N GLN A 304 -58.57 58.87 -67.94
CA GLN A 304 -57.41 58.49 -68.76
C GLN A 304 -57.70 58.59 -70.28
N ALA A 305 -58.94 58.32 -70.70
CA ALA A 305 -59.38 58.52 -72.08
C ALA A 305 -59.48 60.01 -72.45
N ASP A 306 -59.99 60.86 -71.55
CA ASP A 306 -60.07 62.31 -71.79
C ASP A 306 -58.70 63.01 -71.71
N MET A 307 -57.78 62.56 -70.85
CA MET A 307 -56.37 62.95 -70.94
C MET A 307 -55.77 62.64 -72.32
N GLN A 308 -56.10 61.48 -72.89
CA GLN A 308 -55.62 61.10 -74.22
C GLN A 308 -56.27 61.96 -75.33
N ARG A 309 -57.57 62.22 -75.23
CA ARG A 309 -58.30 63.15 -76.11
C ARG A 309 -57.74 64.57 -76.07
N LEU A 310 -57.29 65.04 -74.89
CA LEU A 310 -56.64 66.34 -74.71
C LEU A 310 -55.25 66.38 -75.35
N ARG A 311 -54.45 65.31 -75.26
CA ARG A 311 -53.17 65.19 -75.98
C ARG A 311 -53.37 65.19 -77.50
N GLU A 312 -54.42 64.55 -77.99
CA GLU A 312 -54.75 64.53 -79.42
C GLU A 312 -55.21 65.90 -79.92
N LYS A 313 -56.04 66.63 -79.14
CA LYS A 313 -56.36 68.04 -79.42
C LYS A 313 -55.10 68.91 -79.45
N LEU A 314 -54.21 68.78 -78.47
CA LEU A 314 -52.94 69.51 -78.43
C LEU A 314 -52.08 69.21 -79.67
N ALA A 315 -51.96 67.95 -80.06
CA ALA A 315 -51.23 67.54 -81.27
C ALA A 315 -51.89 68.01 -82.58
N ILE A 316 -53.19 68.31 -82.60
CA ILE A 316 -53.84 68.98 -83.73
C ILE A 316 -53.49 70.47 -83.72
N SER A 317 -53.63 71.16 -82.58
CA SER A 317 -53.25 72.57 -82.42
C SER A 317 -51.79 72.84 -82.80
N ASP A 318 -50.87 71.96 -82.41
CA ASP A 318 -49.45 72.00 -82.80
C ASP A 318 -49.23 71.94 -84.31
N ARG A 319 -50.01 71.13 -85.04
CA ARG A 319 -49.93 71.02 -86.50
C ARG A 319 -50.53 72.26 -87.15
N THR A 320 -51.65 72.77 -86.65
CA THR A 320 -52.27 74.02 -87.12
C THR A 320 -51.33 75.20 -86.93
N ALA A 321 -50.74 75.38 -85.75
CA ALA A 321 -49.78 76.45 -85.46
C ALA A 321 -48.53 76.37 -86.36
N LYS A 322 -48.05 75.16 -86.68
CA LYS A 322 -46.94 74.96 -87.64
C LYS A 322 -47.35 75.30 -89.08
N ALA A 323 -48.58 74.99 -89.50
CA ALA A 323 -49.10 75.38 -90.81
C ALA A 323 -49.32 76.91 -90.91
N GLU A 324 -49.82 77.55 -89.85
CA GLU A 324 -49.96 79.00 -89.74
C GLU A 324 -48.60 79.70 -89.77
N ALA A 325 -47.59 79.16 -89.09
CA ALA A 325 -46.21 79.65 -89.15
C ALA A 325 -45.65 79.58 -90.59
N GLN A 326 -45.82 78.45 -91.29
CA GLN A 326 -45.41 78.31 -92.70
C GLN A 326 -46.18 79.27 -93.64
N LEU A 327 -47.46 79.52 -93.37
CA LEU A 327 -48.25 80.50 -94.13
C LEU A 327 -47.76 81.92 -93.86
N LYS A 328 -47.46 82.25 -92.61
CA LYS A 328 -46.87 83.54 -92.18
C LYS A 328 -45.51 83.78 -92.82
N GLU A 329 -44.66 82.76 -92.97
CA GLU A 329 -43.40 82.86 -93.71
C GLU A 329 -43.63 83.08 -95.21
N LYS A 330 -44.54 82.33 -95.85
CA LYS A 330 -44.90 82.54 -97.27
C LYS A 330 -45.44 83.95 -97.54
N LEU A 331 -46.25 84.50 -96.62
CA LEU A 331 -46.74 85.87 -96.70
C LEU A 331 -45.62 86.89 -96.47
N LYS A 332 -44.72 86.66 -95.51
CA LYS A 332 -43.55 87.53 -95.25
C LYS A 332 -42.56 87.55 -96.42
N LEU A 333 -42.38 86.42 -97.12
CA LEU A 333 -41.59 86.35 -98.36
C LEU A 333 -42.27 87.13 -99.50
N ARG A 334 -43.57 86.96 -99.71
CA ARG A 334 -44.33 87.75 -100.70
C ARG A 334 -44.27 89.25 -100.42
N LEU A 335 -44.32 89.65 -99.14
CA LEU A 335 -44.18 91.06 -98.75
C LEU A 335 -42.82 91.62 -99.16
N LYS A 336 -41.72 90.91 -98.84
CA LYS A 336 -40.37 91.27 -99.28
C LYS A 336 -40.26 91.43 -100.79
N THR A 337 -40.78 90.49 -101.58
CA THR A 337 -40.72 90.57 -103.04
C THR A 337 -41.48 91.79 -103.61
N LEU A 338 -42.57 92.22 -102.95
CA LEU A 338 -43.26 93.47 -103.29
C LEU A 338 -42.47 94.72 -102.85
N GLU A 339 -41.86 94.71 -101.66
CA GLU A 339 -40.96 95.77 -101.16
C GLU A 339 -39.68 95.91 -102.02
N GLU A 340 -39.24 94.82 -102.65
CA GLU A 340 -38.12 94.77 -103.60
C GLU A 340 -38.54 95.28 -104.99
N GLY A 341 -39.70 94.84 -105.49
CA GLY A 341 -40.25 95.30 -106.78
C GLY A 341 -40.58 96.80 -106.81
N LEU A 342 -41.11 97.35 -105.70
CA LEU A 342 -41.46 98.78 -105.58
C LEU A 342 -40.23 99.71 -105.63
N LYS A 343 -39.01 99.20 -105.44
CA LYS A 343 -37.78 100.01 -105.43
C LYS A 343 -37.18 100.29 -106.81
N HIS A 344 -37.65 99.65 -107.89
CA HIS A 344 -36.84 99.55 -109.12
C HIS A 344 -37.41 100.16 -110.43
N VAL A 345 -38.70 100.45 -110.58
CA VAL A 345 -39.22 101.08 -111.82
C VAL A 345 -40.29 102.13 -111.54
N SER A 346 -40.05 103.37 -111.98
CA SER A 346 -41.01 104.47 -111.95
C SER A 346 -40.79 105.42 -113.13
N SER A 347 -41.65 105.35 -114.16
CA SER A 347 -41.76 106.36 -115.24
C SER A 347 -42.96 106.14 -116.19
N PHE A 348 -43.85 107.16 -116.25
CA PHE A 348 -44.73 107.60 -117.36
C PHE A 348 -45.71 106.63 -118.10
N ASN A 349 -47.01 106.72 -117.78
CA ASN A 349 -48.14 107.33 -118.56
C ASN A 349 -48.15 107.34 -120.12
N PRO A 350 -49.33 107.51 -120.81
CA PRO A 350 -50.72 107.14 -120.43
C PRO A 350 -51.71 106.73 -121.58
N HIS A 351 -52.87 106.17 -121.19
CA HIS A 351 -54.23 106.32 -121.78
C HIS A 351 -54.78 105.57 -123.05
N LEU A 352 -56.09 105.29 -122.96
CA LEU A 352 -57.11 104.93 -123.98
C LEU A 352 -57.27 103.46 -124.46
N CYS A 353 -58.45 103.20 -125.02
CA CYS A 353 -59.16 101.91 -125.04
C CYS A 353 -59.00 101.09 -126.33
N VAL A 354 -59.18 99.75 -126.25
CA VAL A 354 -60.10 98.91 -127.08
C VAL A 354 -59.94 97.41 -126.71
N SER A 355 -60.92 96.58 -127.10
CA SER A 355 -61.03 95.10 -126.87
C SER A 355 -61.12 94.40 -128.27
N PRO A 356 -61.36 93.07 -128.47
CA PRO A 356 -61.59 91.96 -127.53
C PRO A 356 -61.00 90.57 -127.95
N LYS A 357 -61.41 89.50 -127.22
CA LYS A 357 -61.50 88.06 -127.62
C LYS A 357 -60.18 87.25 -127.76
N ALA A 358 -60.17 85.90 -127.63
CA ALA A 358 -61.03 84.93 -126.92
C ALA A 358 -60.42 83.50 -126.99
N GLU A 359 -61.08 82.52 -126.35
CA GLU A 359 -60.97 81.04 -126.57
C GLU A 359 -59.69 80.34 -126.01
N LYS A 360 -59.68 79.03 -125.64
CA LYS A 360 -60.70 77.95 -125.56
C LYS A 360 -60.27 76.82 -124.59
N SER A 361 -61.22 76.01 -124.10
CA SER A 361 -61.04 74.62 -123.55
C SER A 361 -60.19 74.41 -122.27
N SER A 362 -60.32 73.33 -121.47
CA SER A 362 -61.30 72.22 -121.37
C SER A 362 -61.27 71.57 -119.96
N ASN A 363 -62.31 70.80 -119.63
CA ASN A 363 -62.38 69.95 -118.42
C ASN A 363 -61.43 68.75 -118.48
N PHE A 364 -61.10 68.14 -117.33
CA PHE A 364 -61.02 66.67 -117.22
C PHE A 364 -61.33 66.16 -115.80
N LEU A 365 -61.73 64.89 -115.68
CA LEU A 365 -62.31 64.28 -114.49
C LEU A 365 -61.87 62.81 -114.37
N GLY A 366 -61.64 62.32 -113.14
CA GLY A 366 -61.36 60.91 -112.85
C GLY A 366 -59.87 60.52 -112.82
N PHE A 367 -59.52 59.26 -112.49
CA PHE A 367 -60.39 58.17 -112.00
C PHE A 367 -59.59 57.19 -111.12
N LEU A 368 -60.32 56.27 -110.47
CA LEU A 368 -59.87 55.26 -109.50
C LEU A 368 -58.50 54.58 -109.73
N LYS A 369 -57.84 54.22 -108.63
CA LYS A 369 -57.37 52.83 -108.44
C LYS A 369 -57.51 52.36 -107.00
N SER A 370 -58.11 51.18 -106.84
CA SER A 370 -58.38 50.51 -105.57
C SER A 370 -57.49 49.26 -105.40
N ASN A 371 -57.73 48.52 -104.32
CA ASN A 371 -57.12 47.23 -103.95
C ASN A 371 -55.68 47.34 -103.40
N GLY A 372 -55.29 46.57 -102.38
CA GLY A 372 -56.09 45.65 -101.55
C GLY A 372 -55.22 44.76 -100.65
N GLY A 373 -55.76 44.34 -99.49
CA GLY A 373 -55.06 43.51 -98.50
C GLY A 373 -54.13 44.33 -97.57
N LEU A 374 -54.32 44.43 -96.25
CA LEU A 374 -55.34 43.85 -95.35
C LEU A 374 -55.19 42.34 -95.05
N GLY A 375 -54.36 42.01 -94.05
CA GLY A 375 -54.16 40.65 -93.51
C GLY A 375 -53.14 40.67 -92.35
N LYS A 376 -53.44 41.18 -91.16
CA LYS A 376 -54.34 40.68 -90.07
C LYS A 376 -53.72 39.59 -89.17
N ARG A 377 -54.03 39.72 -87.88
CA ARG A 377 -53.97 38.71 -86.79
C ARG A 377 -52.58 38.16 -86.40
N SER A 378 -52.11 38.59 -85.23
CA SER A 378 -51.57 37.66 -84.23
C SER A 378 -52.63 37.49 -83.14
N THR A 379 -53.02 36.24 -82.82
CA THR A 379 -53.99 35.93 -81.74
C THR A 379 -54.15 34.43 -81.49
N SER A 380 -53.47 33.89 -80.46
CA SER A 380 -53.93 32.69 -79.73
C SER A 380 -53.22 32.53 -78.37
N GLN A 381 -53.91 32.93 -77.29
CA GLN A 381 -53.75 32.46 -75.90
C GLN A 381 -54.83 31.39 -75.60
N PRO A 382 -54.99 30.86 -74.35
CA PRO A 382 -54.10 30.80 -73.18
C PRO A 382 -53.61 29.32 -73.01
N ARG A 383 -53.35 28.64 -71.89
CA ARG A 383 -53.42 28.73 -70.39
C ARG A 383 -52.26 27.86 -69.86
N ALA A 384 -51.85 27.79 -68.58
CA ALA A 384 -51.83 28.64 -67.37
C ALA A 384 -50.84 27.91 -66.38
N SER A 385 -50.44 28.36 -65.18
CA SER A 385 -50.92 29.41 -64.27
C SER A 385 -49.82 29.90 -63.29
N THR A 386 -50.14 30.93 -62.50
CA THR A 386 -49.67 31.20 -61.11
C THR A 386 -48.20 31.50 -60.78
N ILE A 387 -47.93 32.81 -60.61
CA ILE A 387 -47.46 33.47 -59.35
C ILE A 387 -45.95 33.49 -58.96
N ALA A 388 -45.56 34.67 -58.44
CA ALA A 388 -44.42 35.02 -57.56
C ALA A 388 -42.97 35.12 -58.12
N ARG A 389 -42.49 36.38 -58.12
CA ARG A 389 -41.11 36.78 -57.79
C ARG A 389 -40.84 36.48 -56.29
N SER A 390 -39.61 36.33 -55.77
CA SER A 390 -38.27 36.58 -56.34
C SER A 390 -37.18 35.81 -55.59
N SER A 391 -36.11 35.49 -56.32
CA SER A 391 -34.66 35.38 -55.99
C SER A 391 -34.14 35.61 -54.56
N PRO A 392 -32.96 35.03 -54.19
CA PRO A 392 -32.30 33.82 -54.72
C PRO A 392 -31.63 32.97 -53.60
N VAL A 393 -30.53 32.26 -53.94
CA VAL A 393 -29.55 31.55 -53.09
C VAL A 393 -29.93 30.12 -52.64
N GLN A 394 -29.61 29.13 -53.49
CA GLN A 394 -28.86 27.94 -53.07
C GLN A 394 -28.17 27.22 -54.25
N GLN A 395 -26.83 27.35 -54.37
CA GLN A 395 -25.91 26.43 -55.10
C GLN A 395 -26.14 26.29 -56.64
N PRO A 396 -25.35 25.48 -57.43
CA PRO A 396 -24.17 24.64 -57.10
C PRO A 396 -22.88 24.78 -57.99
N ASN A 397 -21.82 24.12 -57.50
CA ASN A 397 -20.68 23.43 -58.17
C ASN A 397 -19.86 24.05 -59.32
N SER A 398 -18.52 24.14 -59.11
CA SER A 398 -17.42 23.47 -59.87
C SER A 398 -16.08 24.21 -59.62
N ASP A 399 -14.87 23.63 -59.69
CA ASP A 399 -14.36 22.24 -59.59
C ASP A 399 -12.84 22.31 -59.28
N ASN A 400 -12.28 21.28 -58.61
CA ASN A 400 -10.83 20.97 -58.46
C ASN A 400 -9.94 22.05 -57.74
N GLU A 401 -8.75 21.78 -57.17
CA GLU A 401 -7.86 20.60 -57.19
C GLU A 401 -6.96 20.55 -55.93
N ALA A 402 -6.10 19.51 -55.82
CA ALA A 402 -4.87 19.44 -55.00
C ALA A 402 -4.97 19.63 -53.45
N GLY A 403 -5.08 18.52 -52.72
CA GLY A 403 -4.91 18.47 -51.25
C GLY A 403 -4.90 17.03 -50.73
N ASN A 404 -3.77 16.34 -50.84
CA ASN A 404 -3.73 14.87 -50.85
C ASN A 404 -3.40 14.22 -49.48
N ALA A 405 -3.67 12.91 -49.38
CA ALA A 405 -3.25 11.98 -48.33
C ALA A 405 -3.83 12.18 -46.90
N ALA A 406 -5.01 11.60 -46.67
CA ALA A 406 -5.45 11.15 -45.35
C ALA A 406 -5.59 9.62 -45.30
N GLY A 407 -5.15 9.00 -44.20
CA GLY A 407 -5.64 7.70 -43.73
C GLY A 407 -6.42 7.95 -42.43
N GLN A 408 -7.74 8.07 -42.46
CA GLN A 408 -8.74 6.98 -42.41
C GLN A 408 -8.70 6.19 -41.07
N LEU A 409 -9.81 5.95 -40.36
CA LEU A 409 -11.23 6.14 -40.72
C LEU A 409 -12.13 6.61 -39.54
N LYS A 410 -13.30 7.13 -39.93
CA LYS A 410 -14.51 7.50 -39.15
C LYS A 410 -15.08 6.35 -38.28
N ARG A 411 -16.07 6.53 -37.39
CA ARG A 411 -16.56 7.62 -36.49
C ARG A 411 -17.91 7.15 -35.89
N SER A 412 -18.00 7.08 -34.54
CA SER A 412 -19.19 7.08 -33.66
C SER A 412 -20.58 6.60 -34.17
N ASN A 413 -21.21 5.65 -33.43
CA ASN A 413 -22.37 6.00 -32.58
C ASN A 413 -22.83 4.90 -31.58
N SER A 414 -23.06 5.33 -30.34
CA SER A 414 -24.07 4.87 -29.35
C SER A 414 -24.34 3.38 -29.00
N LEU A 415 -24.34 3.15 -27.67
CA LEU A 415 -25.26 2.31 -26.86
C LEU A 415 -25.00 0.80 -26.59
N ARG A 416 -25.04 0.49 -25.27
CA ARG A 416 -25.35 -0.79 -24.55
C ARG A 416 -24.24 -1.85 -24.28
N LYS A 417 -23.73 -1.78 -23.03
CA LYS A 417 -23.99 -2.74 -21.93
C LYS A 417 -23.47 -4.20 -22.05
N LYS A 418 -22.26 -4.50 -21.53
CA LYS A 418 -22.03 -5.38 -20.35
C LYS A 418 -20.53 -5.55 -19.98
N TYR A 419 -20.29 -5.61 -18.67
CA TYR A 419 -19.15 -6.13 -17.86
C TYR A 419 -17.79 -6.51 -18.48
N GLY A 420 -16.72 -6.06 -17.81
CA GLY A 420 -15.37 -6.63 -17.88
C GLY A 420 -14.44 -6.04 -16.81
N SER A 421 -13.76 -6.91 -16.05
CA SER A 421 -12.73 -6.64 -15.02
C SER A 421 -13.09 -5.76 -13.81
N GLY A 422 -12.78 -6.26 -12.62
CA GLY A 422 -12.91 -5.56 -11.33
C GLY A 422 -12.14 -6.33 -10.26
N GLU A 423 -10.86 -6.00 -10.09
CA GLU A 423 -9.95 -6.63 -9.13
C GLU A 423 -9.83 -5.79 -7.84
N LEU A 424 -9.36 -6.41 -6.77
CA LEU A 424 -8.86 -5.80 -5.51
C LEU A 424 -9.84 -4.94 -4.68
N MET A 425 -10.45 -5.58 -3.67
CA MET A 425 -10.72 -5.12 -2.29
C MET A 425 -11.23 -6.37 -1.50
N LEU A 426 -10.97 -6.61 -0.20
CA LEU A 426 -10.43 -5.78 0.88
C LEU A 426 -9.63 -6.59 1.94
N LYS A 427 -9.16 -5.87 2.97
CA LYS A 427 -8.29 -6.29 4.08
C LYS A 427 -8.89 -7.36 5.03
N LYS A 428 -8.04 -8.34 5.39
CA LYS A 428 -7.70 -8.84 6.76
C LYS A 428 -8.78 -9.18 7.82
N SER A 429 -8.36 -10.12 8.69
CA SER A 429 -8.74 -10.32 10.11
C SER A 429 -10.01 -11.12 10.45
N LEU A 430 -10.08 -11.89 11.54
CA LEU A 430 -9.05 -12.49 12.43
C LEU A 430 -9.68 -13.68 13.19
N TRP A 431 -8.91 -14.77 13.40
CA TRP A 431 -9.02 -15.81 14.46
C TRP A 431 -10.41 -16.36 14.91
N ALA A 432 -10.54 -17.71 14.94
CA ALA A 432 -10.76 -18.48 16.19
C ALA A 432 -10.73 -20.01 15.98
N SER A 433 -10.27 -20.72 17.00
CA SER A 433 -10.04 -22.18 17.02
C SER A 433 -11.31 -23.04 17.03
N ARG A 434 -11.21 -24.26 16.47
CA ARG A 434 -11.98 -25.43 16.94
C ARG A 434 -11.09 -26.68 16.92
N SER A 435 -10.78 -27.19 18.10
CA SER A 435 -10.19 -28.52 18.31
C SER A 435 -10.96 -29.23 19.42
N LYS A 436 -11.30 -30.50 19.19
CA LYS A 436 -11.86 -31.45 20.17
C LYS A 436 -11.81 -32.86 19.56
N VAL A 437 -11.89 -33.89 20.42
CA VAL A 437 -11.89 -35.34 20.09
C VAL A 437 -10.50 -35.91 19.77
N VAL A 438 -10.04 -37.03 20.35
CA VAL A 438 -10.36 -37.74 21.63
C VAL A 438 -9.11 -38.56 21.99
N ASP A 439 -8.79 -38.73 23.28
CA ASP A 439 -7.72 -39.62 23.72
C ASP A 439 -8.18 -41.08 23.92
N ILE A 440 -7.36 -42.01 23.44
CA ILE A 440 -7.24 -43.40 23.91
C ILE A 440 -5.73 -43.70 23.93
N GLY A 441 -5.11 -44.21 25.00
CA GLY A 441 -5.66 -44.53 26.32
C GLY A 441 -5.01 -45.78 26.92
N GLU A 442 -3.78 -45.65 27.44
CA GLU A 442 -3.03 -46.77 28.04
C GLU A 442 -2.28 -46.35 29.31
N LYS A 443 -1.93 -47.34 30.15
CA LYS A 443 -1.27 -47.19 31.46
C LYS A 443 -0.17 -48.25 31.59
N GLU A 444 0.90 -47.94 32.33
CA GLU A 444 1.28 -48.65 33.57
C GLU A 444 2.59 -48.10 34.19
N ASN A 445 2.60 -47.96 35.54
CA ASN A 445 3.70 -48.21 36.51
C ASN A 445 5.08 -47.50 36.31
N THR A 446 6.01 -47.34 37.27
CA THR A 446 6.12 -47.53 38.74
C THR A 446 6.72 -46.23 39.32
N GLU A 447 6.35 -45.68 40.48
CA GLU A 447 6.54 -46.09 41.90
C GLU A 447 7.93 -45.75 42.53
N MET A 448 7.86 -45.21 43.77
CA MET A 448 8.92 -45.04 44.80
C MET A 448 9.91 -43.84 44.77
N LYS A 449 9.71 -42.96 45.78
CA LYS A 449 10.72 -42.40 46.73
C LYS A 449 11.71 -41.31 46.24
N ALA A 450 12.04 -40.27 47.03
CA ALA A 450 11.68 -39.94 48.43
C ALA A 450 11.75 -38.43 48.77
N THR A 451 10.97 -38.00 49.78
CA THR A 451 11.30 -37.07 50.91
C THR A 451 12.22 -35.85 50.69
N ASN A 452 11.91 -34.62 51.15
CA ASN A 452 10.90 -34.13 52.10
C ASN A 452 10.59 -32.61 51.92
N ASP A 453 9.41 -32.19 52.40
CA ASP A 453 9.03 -30.97 53.16
C ASP A 453 9.91 -29.69 53.05
N THR A 454 9.38 -28.46 52.97
CA THR A 454 8.17 -27.84 53.59
C THR A 454 7.85 -26.52 52.82
N ASN A 455 6.71 -25.81 52.92
CA ASN A 455 5.50 -25.97 53.72
C ASN A 455 4.25 -25.44 52.95
N LYS A 456 3.08 -25.79 53.47
CA LYS A 456 1.71 -25.61 52.95
C LYS A 456 1.25 -24.15 52.83
N ASN A 457 0.28 -23.91 51.95
CA ASN A 457 -1.11 -23.70 52.36
C ASN A 457 -2.07 -23.76 51.15
N ASP A 458 -2.84 -24.83 51.05
CA ASP A 458 -4.14 -24.84 50.34
C ASP A 458 -5.18 -24.08 51.17
N ASP A 459 -6.17 -23.48 50.51
CA ASP A 459 -7.53 -24.01 50.65
C ASP A 459 -8.36 -23.74 49.37
N ARG A 460 -9.32 -24.62 49.08
CA ARG A 460 -10.12 -24.62 47.86
C ARG A 460 -11.54 -25.10 48.16
N MET A 461 -12.49 -24.16 48.28
CA MET A 461 -13.91 -24.46 48.21
C MET A 461 -14.54 -23.92 46.91
N VAL A 462 -15.57 -24.62 46.44
CA VAL A 462 -16.21 -24.43 45.13
C VAL A 462 -17.73 -24.35 45.30
N ALA A 463 -18.33 -23.41 44.57
CA ALA A 463 -19.76 -23.27 44.26
C ALA A 463 -20.76 -23.09 45.42
N THR A 464 -21.49 -21.99 45.37
CA THR A 464 -22.97 -22.02 45.41
C THR A 464 -23.51 -20.95 44.45
N GLU A 465 -24.77 -21.07 44.06
CA GLU A 465 -25.48 -20.28 43.04
C GLU A 465 -26.65 -19.52 43.69
N ILE A 466 -27.45 -18.76 42.90
CA ILE A 466 -28.69 -18.05 43.32
C ILE A 466 -28.37 -16.83 44.23
N GLU A 467 -28.89 -15.60 44.10
CA GLU A 467 -30.21 -15.07 43.68
C GLU A 467 -30.15 -13.82 42.79
N ALA A 468 -31.32 -13.43 42.26
CA ALA A 468 -31.56 -12.15 41.60
C ALA A 468 -32.61 -11.34 42.39
N GLN A 469 -32.42 -10.01 42.49
CA GLN A 469 -33.48 -9.11 42.93
C GLN A 469 -33.47 -7.79 42.15
N ALA A 470 -34.65 -7.18 42.02
CA ALA A 470 -34.88 -6.02 41.17
C ALA A 470 -34.65 -4.69 41.91
N GLY A 471 -34.38 -3.64 41.14
CA GLY A 471 -34.17 -2.28 41.64
C GLY A 471 -34.31 -1.25 40.53
N GLY A 472 -35.51 -1.13 39.96
CA GLY A 472 -35.83 -0.08 38.99
C GLY A 472 -36.76 0.97 39.59
N ASN A 473 -36.55 2.22 39.21
CA ASN A 473 -37.66 3.10 38.88
C ASN A 473 -37.22 4.17 37.87
N GLU A 474 -38.18 4.72 37.14
CA GLU A 474 -37.95 5.77 36.14
C GLU A 474 -37.82 7.15 36.79
N ASP A 475 -37.15 8.08 36.10
CA ASP A 475 -37.58 9.49 36.11
C ASP A 475 -37.11 10.23 34.84
N SER A 476 -38.07 10.76 34.08
CA SER A 476 -37.88 11.71 32.98
C SER A 476 -39.22 12.43 32.73
N PRO A 477 -39.27 13.73 32.35
CA PRO A 477 -38.79 14.13 31.01
C PRO A 477 -38.26 15.58 30.87
N ASN A 478 -37.55 15.86 29.77
CA ASN A 478 -37.97 16.89 28.78
C ASN A 478 -37.01 17.09 27.58
N LYS A 479 -37.18 16.23 26.58
CA LYS A 479 -37.37 16.57 25.16
C LYS A 479 -37.11 18.03 24.71
N ILE A 480 -36.03 18.24 23.95
CA ILE A 480 -36.03 19.06 22.71
C ILE A 480 -35.41 18.21 21.61
N SER A 481 -35.96 18.28 20.39
CA SER A 481 -35.58 17.44 19.25
C SER A 481 -34.89 18.25 18.15
N THR A 482 -33.76 17.76 17.64
CA THR A 482 -33.21 18.19 16.34
C THR A 482 -32.68 16.96 15.59
N SER A 483 -32.93 16.92 14.27
CA SER A 483 -32.35 16.05 13.22
C SER A 483 -31.61 14.76 13.62
N CYS A 484 -32.16 13.63 13.16
CA CYS A 484 -31.34 12.47 12.79
C CYS A 484 -30.34 12.87 11.69
N ASP A 485 -29.04 12.59 11.89
CA ASP A 485 -28.14 12.24 10.79
C ASP A 485 -26.92 11.42 11.29
N ASN A 486 -27.06 10.10 11.23
CA ASN A 486 -26.00 9.10 10.99
C ASN A 486 -24.60 9.33 11.64
N GLU A 487 -24.52 9.39 12.97
CA GLU A 487 -23.24 9.17 13.67
C GLU A 487 -22.85 7.68 13.70
N ASP A 488 -21.54 7.40 13.71
CA ASP A 488 -20.95 6.06 13.63
C ASP A 488 -21.17 5.25 14.91
N MET A 489 -22.36 4.65 15.04
CA MET A 489 -22.76 3.85 16.21
C MET A 489 -22.05 2.49 16.26
N VAL A 490 -20.77 2.53 16.64
CA VAL A 490 -19.96 1.38 17.04
C VAL A 490 -20.75 0.56 18.07
N SER A 491 -21.02 -0.71 17.73
CA SER A 491 -21.86 -1.62 18.53
C SER A 491 -21.47 -1.65 20.01
N GLY A 492 -22.46 -1.57 20.92
CA GLY A 492 -22.24 -1.56 22.37
C GLY A 492 -21.38 -2.71 22.89
N PHE A 493 -21.47 -3.89 22.27
CA PHE A 493 -20.61 -5.04 22.57
C PHE A 493 -19.11 -4.75 22.35
N LEU A 494 -18.75 -3.90 21.40
CA LEU A 494 -17.38 -3.46 21.17
C LEU A 494 -16.93 -2.46 22.24
N TYR A 495 -17.82 -1.59 22.72
CA TYR A 495 -17.56 -0.75 23.90
C TYR A 495 -17.38 -1.59 25.16
N ASP A 496 -18.26 -2.55 25.44
CA ASP A 496 -18.14 -3.48 26.60
C ASP A 496 -16.81 -4.24 26.57
N ARG A 497 -16.45 -4.76 25.38
CA ARG A 497 -15.18 -5.47 25.17
C ARG A 497 -13.99 -4.55 25.38
N LEU A 498 -13.99 -3.36 24.78
CA LEU A 498 -12.92 -2.37 24.90
C LEU A 498 -12.77 -1.88 26.35
N GLN A 499 -13.88 -1.62 27.04
CA GLN A 499 -13.91 -1.23 28.46
C GLN A 499 -13.36 -2.33 29.36
N LYS A 500 -13.71 -3.60 29.10
CA LYS A 500 -13.14 -4.76 29.80
C LYS A 500 -11.65 -4.93 29.53
N GLU A 501 -11.20 -4.69 28.30
CA GLU A 501 -9.79 -4.78 27.91
C GLU A 501 -8.96 -3.63 28.53
N ILE A 502 -9.48 -2.40 28.54
CA ILE A 502 -8.91 -1.25 29.26
C ILE A 502 -8.84 -1.52 30.77
N LEU A 503 -9.88 -2.09 31.38
CA LEU A 503 -9.89 -2.43 32.81
C LEU A 503 -8.85 -3.50 33.16
N ASN A 504 -8.69 -4.50 32.30
CA ASN A 504 -7.66 -5.53 32.44
C ASN A 504 -6.24 -4.95 32.27
N LEU A 505 -6.05 -4.06 31.29
CA LEU A 505 -4.78 -3.35 31.08
C LEU A 505 -4.39 -2.48 32.28
N ARG A 506 -5.34 -1.72 32.85
CA ARG A 506 -5.10 -0.94 34.08
C ARG A 506 -4.65 -1.82 35.24
N LYS A 507 -5.37 -2.92 35.52
CA LYS A 507 -4.98 -3.89 36.56
C LYS A 507 -3.61 -4.53 36.32
N HIS A 508 -3.25 -4.79 35.06
CA HIS A 508 -1.92 -5.30 34.71
C HIS A 508 -0.83 -4.25 34.91
N CYS A 509 -1.08 -2.99 34.56
CA CYS A 509 -0.19 -1.87 34.87
C CYS A 509 -0.01 -1.69 36.38
N GLU A 510 -1.11 -1.65 37.16
CA GLU A 510 -1.08 -1.54 38.63
C GLU A 510 -0.28 -2.68 39.29
N ALA A 511 -0.46 -3.92 38.83
CA ALA A 511 0.32 -5.06 39.32
C ALA A 511 1.82 -4.94 38.97
N LYS A 512 2.15 -4.47 37.76
CA LYS A 512 3.53 -4.26 37.30
C LYS A 512 4.21 -3.07 37.99
N GLU A 513 3.46 -2.02 38.31
CA GLU A 513 3.89 -0.88 39.11
C GLU A 513 4.29 -1.35 40.52
N SER A 514 3.49 -2.25 41.13
CA SER A 514 3.77 -2.85 42.44
C SER A 514 5.04 -3.73 42.43
N ASP A 515 5.21 -4.56 41.40
CA ASP A 515 6.42 -5.39 41.19
C ASP A 515 7.69 -4.54 40.98
N MET A 516 7.60 -3.47 40.19
CA MET A 516 8.70 -2.51 40.03
C MET A 516 9.04 -1.81 41.36
N ASN A 517 8.05 -1.35 42.12
CA ASN A 517 8.26 -0.72 43.43
C ASN A 517 8.89 -1.69 44.45
N ALA A 518 8.62 -3.00 44.36
CA ALA A 518 9.28 -4.02 45.18
C ALA A 518 10.76 -4.19 44.79
N LYS A 519 11.06 -4.22 43.48
CA LYS A 519 12.43 -4.30 42.96
C LYS A 519 13.27 -3.06 43.30
N ASP A 520 12.69 -1.87 43.23
CA ASP A 520 13.38 -0.64 43.65
C ASP A 520 13.70 -0.64 45.16
N GLN A 521 12.83 -1.23 46.00
CA GLN A 521 13.13 -1.44 47.41
C GLN A 521 14.27 -2.46 47.63
N GLU A 522 14.31 -3.55 46.85
CA GLU A 522 15.42 -4.51 46.89
C GLU A 522 16.74 -3.87 46.45
N ILE A 523 16.76 -3.15 45.32
CA ILE A 523 17.93 -2.40 44.82
C ILE A 523 18.42 -1.42 45.90
N LYS A 524 17.52 -0.67 46.53
CA LYS A 524 17.84 0.27 47.62
C LYS A 524 18.38 -0.43 48.88
N MET A 525 18.06 -1.70 49.11
CA MET A 525 18.64 -2.52 50.17
C MET A 525 19.98 -3.15 49.77
N LEU A 526 20.16 -3.53 48.50
CA LEU A 526 21.44 -3.99 47.95
C LEU A 526 22.48 -2.88 47.95
N MET A 527 22.13 -1.65 47.54
CA MET A 527 23.02 -0.48 47.64
C MET A 527 23.52 -0.26 49.07
N LYS A 528 22.64 -0.32 50.08
CA LYS A 528 23.03 -0.23 51.50
C LYS A 528 23.97 -1.35 51.94
N LYS A 529 23.78 -2.59 51.43
CA LYS A 529 24.68 -3.72 51.70
C LYS A 529 26.06 -3.49 51.06
N VAL A 530 26.11 -2.98 49.82
CA VAL A 530 27.36 -2.60 49.15
C VAL A 530 28.08 -1.49 49.92
N ASP A 531 27.41 -0.41 50.30
CA ASP A 531 27.98 0.67 51.13
C ASP A 531 28.57 0.15 52.45
N ALA A 532 27.89 -0.80 53.10
CA ALA A 532 28.34 -1.42 54.34
C ALA A 532 29.58 -2.31 54.11
N LEU A 533 29.59 -3.11 53.04
CA LEU A 533 30.73 -3.96 52.65
C LEU A 533 31.94 -3.11 52.25
N SER A 534 31.77 -2.05 51.46
CA SER A 534 32.87 -1.14 51.09
C SER A 534 33.49 -0.47 52.32
N LYS A 535 32.67 -0.06 53.30
CA LYS A 535 33.17 0.48 54.58
C LYS A 535 33.90 -0.58 55.41
N ALA A 536 33.40 -1.83 55.44
CA ALA A 536 34.07 -2.94 56.12
C ALA A 536 35.44 -3.26 55.47
N MET A 537 35.50 -3.36 54.14
CA MET A 537 36.75 -3.54 53.38
C MET A 537 37.74 -2.38 53.60
N GLU A 538 37.27 -1.14 53.70
CA GLU A 538 38.16 -0.01 53.96
C GLU A 538 38.76 -0.07 55.37
N VAL A 539 37.96 -0.47 56.38
CA VAL A 539 38.42 -0.70 57.76
C VAL A 539 39.39 -1.89 57.82
N GLU A 540 39.12 -2.98 57.11
CA GLU A 540 40.02 -4.13 57.00
C GLU A 540 41.34 -3.76 56.32
N SER A 541 41.31 -3.03 55.20
CA SER A 541 42.52 -2.53 54.53
C SER A 541 43.35 -1.64 55.46
N LYS A 542 42.70 -0.76 56.25
CA LYS A 542 43.35 0.07 57.28
C LYS A 542 43.91 -0.78 58.44
N LYS A 543 43.25 -1.88 58.82
CA LYS A 543 43.77 -2.85 59.81
C LYS A 543 44.99 -3.58 59.26
N MET A 544 44.89 -4.19 58.08
CA MET A 544 45.97 -4.95 57.45
C MET A 544 47.23 -4.10 57.24
N LYS A 545 47.09 -2.83 56.82
CA LYS A 545 48.22 -1.88 56.72
C LYS A 545 48.91 -1.60 58.06
N ARG A 546 48.16 -1.53 59.17
CA ARG A 546 48.72 -1.40 60.53
C ARG A 546 49.38 -2.70 60.99
N GLU A 547 48.80 -3.85 60.67
CA GLU A 547 49.30 -5.17 61.05
C GLU A 547 50.59 -5.54 60.30
N ALA A 548 50.71 -5.17 59.02
CA ALA A 548 51.95 -5.25 58.25
C ALA A 548 53.04 -4.35 58.87
N ALA A 549 52.73 -3.08 59.13
CA ALA A 549 53.67 -2.15 59.78
C ALA A 549 54.05 -2.55 61.23
N ALA A 550 53.24 -3.39 61.89
CA ALA A 550 53.59 -4.01 63.17
C ALA A 550 54.57 -5.18 62.97
N ARG A 551 54.30 -6.10 62.03
CA ARG A 551 55.21 -7.21 61.68
C ARG A 551 56.57 -6.72 61.18
N ASP A 552 56.61 -5.62 60.41
CA ASP A 552 57.88 -5.02 59.96
C ASP A 552 58.71 -4.48 61.14
N LYS A 553 58.06 -3.89 62.15
CA LYS A 553 58.72 -3.44 63.38
C LYS A 553 59.19 -4.62 64.24
N GLU A 554 58.40 -5.68 64.33
CA GLU A 554 58.76 -6.90 65.05
C GLU A 554 59.94 -7.63 64.39
N ALA A 555 59.94 -7.74 63.05
CA ALA A 555 61.05 -8.28 62.27
C ALA A 555 62.32 -7.40 62.35
N ALA A 556 62.19 -6.08 62.46
CA ALA A 556 63.30 -5.17 62.72
C ALA A 556 63.86 -5.34 64.16
N ALA A 557 62.99 -5.52 65.16
CA ALA A 557 63.40 -5.77 66.55
C ALA A 557 64.11 -7.11 66.71
N ALA A 558 63.60 -8.19 66.08
CA ALA A 558 64.24 -9.51 66.07
C ALA A 558 65.68 -9.43 65.50
N LYS A 559 65.87 -8.70 64.38
CA LYS A 559 67.19 -8.46 63.78
C LYS A 559 68.16 -7.70 64.69
N MET A 560 67.66 -6.87 65.61
CA MET A 560 68.52 -6.24 66.63
C MET A 560 68.94 -7.21 67.73
N ASP A 561 68.06 -8.12 68.17
CA ASP A 561 68.36 -9.04 69.27
C ASP A 561 69.25 -10.23 68.83
N ASP A 562 69.12 -10.72 67.59
CA ASP A 562 70.09 -11.67 67.01
C ASP A 562 71.50 -11.06 66.90
N ASN A 563 71.59 -9.78 66.51
CA ASN A 563 72.86 -9.06 66.46
C ASN A 563 73.46 -8.88 67.89
N LYS A 564 72.61 -8.74 68.90
CA LYS A 564 73.00 -8.70 70.32
C LYS A 564 73.53 -10.06 70.81
N LYS A 565 72.90 -11.17 70.43
CA LYS A 565 73.38 -12.54 70.73
C LYS A 565 74.73 -12.82 70.06
N ASN A 566 74.88 -12.54 68.76
CA ASN A 566 76.12 -12.75 68.03
C ASN A 566 77.30 -11.94 68.61
N ARG A 567 77.04 -10.74 69.13
CA ARG A 567 78.07 -9.92 69.79
C ARG A 567 78.59 -10.54 71.09
N ASN A 568 77.72 -11.22 71.85
CA ASN A 568 78.07 -11.84 73.13
C ASN A 568 78.88 -13.15 72.97
N ILE A 569 78.65 -13.90 71.88
CA ILE A 569 79.39 -15.13 71.56
C ILE A 569 80.86 -14.81 71.22
N ASN A 570 81.08 -13.74 70.45
CA ASN A 570 82.43 -13.35 70.00
C ASN A 570 83.33 -12.76 71.11
N SER A 571 82.76 -12.24 72.21
CA SER A 571 83.54 -11.82 73.38
C SER A 571 84.14 -12.99 74.17
N SER A 572 83.56 -14.20 74.10
CA SER A 572 83.96 -15.34 74.94
C SER A 572 85.18 -16.13 74.44
N LYS A 573 85.76 -15.78 73.27
CA LYS A 573 86.84 -16.56 72.63
C LYS A 573 88.22 -15.87 72.58
N ARG A 574 88.43 -14.78 73.33
CA ARG A 574 89.72 -14.05 73.39
C ARG A 574 90.25 -13.90 74.82
N ALA A 575 90.38 -15.02 75.56
CA ALA A 575 90.83 -15.00 76.96
C ALA A 575 91.65 -16.23 77.43
N MET A 576 92.30 -16.99 76.54
CA MET A 576 93.23 -18.07 76.94
C MET A 576 94.42 -18.24 75.96
N LYS A 577 95.38 -17.30 75.97
CA LYS A 577 96.78 -17.56 75.58
C LYS A 577 97.77 -16.44 75.98
N ALA A 578 98.08 -16.31 77.27
CA ALA A 578 99.26 -15.60 77.77
C ALA A 578 99.54 -16.04 79.22
N SER A 579 100.81 -16.34 79.53
CA SER A 579 101.33 -16.77 80.85
C SER A 579 100.63 -17.96 81.50
#